data_AF-D3B8M4-F1
#
_entry.id   AF-D3B8M4-F1
#
_cell.length_a   1.000
_cell.length_b   1.000
_cell.length_c   1.000
_cell.angle_alpha   90.00
_cell.angle_beta   90.00
_cell.angle_gamma   90.00
#
_symmetry.space_group_name_H-M   'P 1'
#
loop_
_entity.id
_entity.type
_entity.pdbx_description
1 polymer ?
#
loop_
_entity_poly.entity_id
_entity_poly.type
_entity_poly.pdbx_seq_one_letter_code
_entity_poly.pdbx_strand_id
1 'polypeptide(L)'
;MKFLILLVVLLTITGRTQAALTAAEKTLILNTFNGWRDNALPIPTTHLSTLTWNTAYETNLQKYVNTCATSFSPFSKTAKVAEFVITFSGTWNLKVILDYIGGTAANYNFHTKSCASGKSCLHEYTVVAKGKTAACAVNRCGSTYRFYCDFDPVGPYRGVNPYPTPTPNPTPTPTQTQTIKPTPTPTQTQTTKPTPTPTQTQTTSPKSKTINWQSKSTPVRDQGQCGSCYIFAAFANSEARYVIKTGANPETVDFSEQEGLNCISGGCNGGWPTTVYNTFKTTGYGPESANKYTGVQTTCTQTATPRVSFTGFTQTAKNKDALIAALQTGPIAISLLADDGFQSYSSGIYNCPTKYTSVNHAVTLTGYDEATDSWLIKNSWNTWWGIDGYIKLTAANDNCNILGYASSYINY
;
A
#
# COMPACT_ATOMS: atom_id res chain seq x y z
N MET A 1 5.07 62.31 45.52
CA MET A 1 3.80 62.12 44.78
C MET A 1 4.12 61.85 43.31
N LYS A 2 3.47 60.85 42.69
CA LYS A 2 3.64 60.32 41.30
C LYS A 2 4.64 59.15 41.19
N PHE A 3 4.20 57.93 41.48
CA PHE A 3 3.45 56.96 40.64
C PHE A 3 4.37 56.11 39.74
N LEU A 4 4.60 54.90 40.25
CA LEU A 4 5.08 53.70 39.57
C LEU A 4 4.07 53.34 38.46
N ILE A 5 4.50 53.28 37.20
CA ILE A 5 3.72 52.65 36.13
C ILE A 5 4.35 51.30 35.86
N LEU A 6 3.82 50.29 36.54
CA LEU A 6 4.05 48.88 36.26
C LEU A 6 3.23 48.54 35.00
N LEU A 7 3.91 48.43 33.85
CA LEU A 7 3.28 47.99 32.61
C LEU A 7 3.06 46.46 32.71
N VAL A 8 1.96 46.06 33.34
CA VAL A 8 1.52 44.66 33.33
C VAL A 8 0.96 44.38 31.94
N VAL A 9 1.76 43.77 31.08
CA VAL A 9 1.27 43.11 29.88
C VAL A 9 0.44 41.91 30.35
N LEU A 10 -0.88 42.11 30.49
CA LEU A 10 -1.82 41.01 30.60
C LEU A 10 -1.77 40.23 29.28
N LEU A 11 -0.95 39.18 29.24
CA LEU A 11 -1.16 38.07 28.30
C LEU A 11 -2.47 37.41 28.74
N THR A 12 -3.57 37.83 28.14
CA THR A 12 -4.82 37.08 28.18
C THR A 12 -4.55 35.75 27.47
N ILE A 13 -4.19 34.72 28.23
CA ILE A 13 -4.27 33.33 27.78
C ILE A 13 -5.76 33.00 27.73
N THR A 14 -6.44 33.49 26.68
CA THR A 14 -7.74 32.95 26.32
C THR A 14 -7.48 31.51 25.89
N GLY A 15 -7.75 30.56 26.78
CA GLY A 15 -7.72 29.13 26.48
C GLY A 15 -8.75 28.84 25.40
N ARG A 16 -8.36 28.99 24.14
CA ARG A 16 -9.24 28.73 23.00
C ARG A 16 -9.55 27.23 23.00
N THR A 17 -10.82 26.89 23.12
CA THR A 17 -11.31 25.56 22.78
C THR A 17 -11.19 25.40 21.26
N GLN A 18 -10.05 24.88 20.79
CA GLN A 18 -9.79 24.73 19.35
C GLN A 18 -10.82 23.75 18.74
N ALA A 19 -11.65 24.25 17.82
CA ALA A 19 -12.68 23.47 17.13
C ALA A 19 -12.46 23.38 15.60
N ALA A 20 -11.70 24.30 15.00
CA ALA A 20 -11.31 24.29 13.59
C ALA A 20 -10.06 25.15 13.38
N LEU A 21 -9.25 24.86 12.36
CA LEU A 21 -8.04 25.63 12.05
C LEU A 21 -8.38 27.03 11.52
N THR A 22 -7.66 28.04 11.99
CA THR A 22 -7.72 29.40 11.42
C THR A 22 -6.99 29.50 10.08
N ALA A 23 -7.28 30.54 9.29
CA ALA A 23 -6.55 30.80 8.05
C ALA A 23 -5.03 30.90 8.27
N ALA A 24 -4.59 31.59 9.33
CA ALA A 24 -3.18 31.70 9.68
C ALA A 24 -2.54 30.33 10.01
N GLU A 25 -3.25 29.46 10.74
CA GLU A 25 -2.80 28.11 11.04
C GLU A 25 -2.68 27.24 9.78
N LYS A 26 -3.64 27.35 8.85
CA LYS A 26 -3.59 26.64 7.55
C LYS A 26 -2.39 27.08 6.72
N THR A 27 -2.15 28.39 6.64
CA THR A 27 -0.96 28.95 5.97
C THR A 27 0.32 28.46 6.62
N LEU A 28 0.39 28.44 7.95
CA LEU A 28 1.55 27.93 8.67
C LEU A 28 1.80 26.44 8.37
N ILE A 29 0.77 25.60 8.44
CA ILE A 29 0.86 24.17 8.10
C ILE A 29 1.40 23.99 6.68
N LEU A 30 0.81 24.66 5.69
CA LEU A 30 1.18 24.49 4.30
C LEU A 30 2.62 24.95 4.03
N ASN A 31 3.02 26.08 4.60
CA ASN A 31 4.38 26.61 4.49
C ASN A 31 5.39 25.66 5.15
N THR A 32 5.08 25.14 6.34
CA THR A 32 5.95 24.18 7.03
C THR A 32 6.08 22.88 6.24
N PHE A 33 4.98 22.33 5.74
CA PHE A 33 4.99 21.09 4.95
C PHE A 33 5.79 21.26 3.65
N ASN A 34 5.59 22.37 2.94
CA ASN A 34 6.39 22.67 1.75
C ASN A 34 7.86 22.88 2.08
N GLY A 35 8.17 23.52 3.21
CA GLY A 35 9.54 23.62 3.70
C GLY A 35 10.20 22.24 3.93
N TRP A 36 9.48 21.25 4.47
CA TRP A 36 10.01 19.89 4.59
C TRP A 36 10.21 19.22 3.23
N ARG A 37 9.29 19.44 2.28
CA ARG A 37 9.41 18.89 0.91
C ARG A 37 10.59 19.47 0.16
N ASP A 38 10.84 20.76 0.31
CA ASP A 38 11.97 21.47 -0.32
C ASP A 38 13.31 21.04 0.26
N ASN A 39 13.33 20.56 1.51
CA ASN A 39 14.52 20.16 2.24
C ASN A 39 14.52 18.66 2.60
N ALA A 40 13.78 17.84 1.84
CA ALA A 40 13.60 16.43 2.14
C ALA A 40 14.94 15.67 2.06
N LEU A 41 15.20 14.82 3.05
CA LEU A 41 16.44 14.03 3.15
C LEU A 41 16.13 12.53 3.24
N PRO A 42 16.77 11.70 2.41
CA PRO A 42 17.70 12.01 1.31
C PRO A 42 17.02 12.84 0.20
N ILE A 43 17.82 13.47 -0.67
CA ILE A 43 17.29 14.37 -1.71
C ILE A 43 16.45 13.57 -2.72
N PRO A 44 15.22 14.02 -3.05
CA PRO A 44 14.40 13.39 -4.09
C PRO A 44 15.04 13.46 -5.49
N THR A 45 14.89 12.43 -6.31
CA THR A 45 15.31 12.44 -7.73
C THR A 45 14.52 13.47 -8.55
N THR A 46 13.25 13.65 -8.22
CA THR A 46 12.37 14.63 -8.85
C THR A 46 11.86 15.59 -7.80
N HIS A 47 11.84 16.88 -8.14
CA HIS A 47 11.28 17.90 -7.27
C HIS A 47 9.86 17.53 -6.83
N LEU A 48 9.63 17.53 -5.51
CA LEU A 48 8.32 17.27 -4.92
C LEU A 48 7.39 18.45 -5.23
N SER A 49 6.22 18.20 -5.79
CA SER A 49 5.26 19.27 -6.10
C SER A 49 4.91 20.06 -4.84
N THR A 50 4.85 21.40 -4.95
CA THR A 50 4.36 22.26 -3.87
C THR A 50 2.93 21.86 -3.52
N LEU A 51 2.69 21.57 -2.24
CA LEU A 51 1.36 21.28 -1.72
C LEU A 51 0.50 22.54 -1.79
N THR A 52 -0.74 22.35 -2.23
CA THR A 52 -1.81 23.35 -2.19
C THR A 52 -2.91 22.92 -1.23
N TRP A 53 -3.64 23.87 -0.65
CA TRP A 53 -4.71 23.54 0.31
C TRP A 53 -5.97 23.03 -0.40
N ASN A 54 -6.53 21.92 0.05
CA ASN A 54 -7.78 21.36 -0.50
C ASN A 54 -8.97 21.64 0.43
N THR A 55 -9.76 22.67 0.12
CA THR A 55 -10.92 23.08 0.93
C THR A 55 -12.04 22.03 0.97
N ALA A 56 -12.21 21.24 -0.10
CA ALA A 56 -13.24 20.20 -0.14
C ALA A 56 -12.90 19.04 0.81
N TYR A 57 -11.65 18.60 0.85
CA TYR A 57 -11.21 17.62 1.83
C TYR A 57 -11.22 18.18 3.25
N GLU A 58 -10.78 19.43 3.45
CA GLU A 58 -10.84 20.07 4.76
C GLU A 58 -12.26 20.05 5.34
N THR A 59 -13.26 20.43 4.53
CA THR A 59 -14.66 20.52 4.98
C THR A 59 -15.16 19.15 5.48
N ASN A 60 -14.86 18.10 4.74
CA ASN A 60 -15.28 16.74 5.08
C ASN A 60 -14.47 16.16 6.24
N LEU A 61 -13.16 16.40 6.26
CA LEU A 61 -12.28 15.98 7.33
C LEU A 61 -12.67 16.66 8.64
N GLN A 62 -12.99 17.94 8.63
CA GLN A 62 -13.48 18.67 9.80
C GLN A 62 -14.81 18.09 10.31
N LYS A 63 -15.75 17.73 9.41
CA LYS A 63 -16.99 17.05 9.81
C LYS A 63 -16.70 15.73 10.53
N TYR A 64 -15.71 14.97 10.07
CA TYR A 64 -15.31 13.71 10.68
C TYR A 64 -14.60 13.91 12.02
N VAL A 65 -13.63 14.83 12.09
CA VAL A 65 -12.87 15.13 13.32
C VAL A 65 -13.78 15.68 14.42
N ASN A 66 -14.86 16.39 14.06
CA ASN A 66 -15.87 16.85 14.99
C ASN A 66 -16.63 15.72 15.70
N THR A 67 -16.65 14.50 15.16
CA THR A 67 -17.27 13.34 15.83
C THR A 67 -16.35 12.72 16.88
N CYS A 68 -15.14 13.26 17.07
CA CYS A 68 -14.13 12.71 17.97
C CYS A 68 -13.79 11.24 17.69
N ALA A 69 -13.84 10.85 16.42
CA ALA A 69 -13.44 9.53 15.98
C ALA A 69 -11.98 9.24 16.36
N THR A 70 -11.69 7.97 16.63
CA THR A 70 -10.35 7.48 16.98
C THR A 70 -9.69 6.71 15.84
N SER A 71 -10.38 6.59 14.71
CA SER A 71 -9.94 5.87 13.52
C SER A 71 -9.71 6.83 12.35
N PHE A 72 -9.05 6.35 11.29
CA PHE A 72 -8.84 7.13 10.06
C PHE A 72 -10.16 7.59 9.42
N SER A 73 -10.16 8.71 8.70
CA SER A 73 -11.34 9.25 8.02
C SER A 73 -11.88 8.32 6.94
N PRO A 74 -13.17 8.45 6.56
CA PRO A 74 -13.74 7.69 5.46
C PRO A 74 -12.95 7.86 4.16
N PHE A 75 -12.41 9.05 3.88
CA PHE A 75 -11.60 9.26 2.68
C PHE A 75 -10.29 8.50 2.72
N SER A 76 -9.62 8.45 3.87
CA SER A 76 -8.46 7.60 4.05
C SER A 76 -8.80 6.12 3.92
N LYS A 77 -9.91 5.67 4.55
CA LYS A 77 -10.40 4.29 4.49
C LYS A 77 -10.79 3.86 3.07
N THR A 78 -11.26 4.78 2.23
CA THR A 78 -11.57 4.54 0.82
C THR A 78 -10.43 4.97 -0.11
N ALA A 79 -9.20 5.07 0.38
CA ALA A 79 -8.01 5.30 -0.44
C ALA A 79 -8.00 6.60 -1.26
N LYS A 80 -8.79 7.61 -0.88
CA LYS A 80 -8.83 8.88 -1.62
C LYS A 80 -7.68 9.80 -1.22
N VAL A 81 -7.20 9.64 0.01
CA VAL A 81 -6.15 10.47 0.62
C VAL A 81 -5.25 9.59 1.50
N ALA A 82 -3.96 9.92 1.59
CA ALA A 82 -3.13 9.43 2.70
C ALA A 82 -3.43 10.29 3.93
N GLU A 83 -3.54 9.67 5.09
CA GLU A 83 -3.89 10.38 6.32
C GLU A 83 -2.96 10.00 7.46
N PHE A 84 -2.59 10.98 8.27
CA PHE A 84 -2.09 10.72 9.61
C PHE A 84 -2.93 11.42 10.68
N VAL A 85 -2.86 10.86 11.89
CA VAL A 85 -3.61 11.33 13.06
C VAL A 85 -2.67 11.54 14.23
N ILE A 86 -2.74 12.72 14.85
CA ILE A 86 -2.04 13.04 16.08
C ILE A 86 -3.06 13.27 17.19
N THR A 87 -2.84 12.60 18.31
CA THR A 87 -3.57 12.81 19.55
C THR A 87 -2.66 13.48 20.55
N PHE A 88 -3.07 14.62 21.07
CA PHE A 88 -2.24 15.43 21.97
C PHE A 88 -3.06 15.89 23.17
N SER A 89 -2.48 15.80 24.37
CA SER A 89 -3.07 16.29 25.61
C SER A 89 -2.38 17.58 26.05
N GLY A 90 -3.13 18.51 26.63
CA GLY A 90 -2.59 19.78 27.14
C GLY A 90 -3.17 20.99 26.42
N THR A 91 -2.39 22.08 26.34
CA THR A 91 -2.80 23.32 25.65
C THR A 91 -2.50 23.23 24.16
N TRP A 92 -3.49 23.50 23.30
CA TRP A 92 -3.30 23.50 21.85
C TRP A 92 -2.17 24.46 21.45
N ASN A 93 -1.18 23.91 20.75
CA ASN A 93 -0.09 24.67 20.18
C ASN A 93 0.32 24.01 18.87
N LEU A 94 -0.12 24.58 17.75
CA LEU A 94 0.16 24.04 16.42
C LEU A 94 1.67 23.90 16.15
N LYS A 95 2.49 24.83 16.65
CA LYS A 95 3.95 24.75 16.45
C LYS A 95 4.53 23.49 17.10
N VAL A 96 4.09 23.14 18.31
CA VAL A 96 4.53 21.92 19.00
C VAL A 96 4.14 20.66 18.21
N ILE A 97 2.95 20.65 17.61
CA ILE A 97 2.49 19.55 16.76
C ILE A 97 3.35 19.44 15.49
N LEU A 98 3.62 20.57 14.84
CA LEU A 98 4.47 20.60 13.64
C LEU A 98 5.93 20.20 13.96
N ASP A 99 6.49 20.67 15.07
CA ASP A 99 7.83 20.29 15.54
C ASP A 99 7.88 18.76 15.79
N TYR A 100 6.84 18.19 16.41
CA TYR A 100 6.72 16.73 16.60
C TYR A 100 6.65 15.98 15.27
N ILE A 101 5.84 16.44 14.30
CA ILE A 101 5.75 15.83 12.97
C ILE A 101 7.12 15.85 12.30
N GLY A 102 7.75 17.02 12.15
CA GLY A 102 9.05 17.16 11.50
C GLY A 102 10.14 16.31 12.18
N GLY A 103 10.09 16.18 13.51
CA GLY A 103 10.98 15.31 14.26
C GLY A 103 10.84 13.82 13.95
N THR A 104 9.77 13.38 13.27
CA THR A 104 9.61 11.98 12.85
C THR A 104 10.44 11.59 11.63
N ALA A 105 10.99 12.55 10.88
CA ALA A 105 11.79 12.28 9.68
C ALA A 105 12.96 11.31 9.96
N ALA A 106 13.67 11.52 11.08
CA ALA A 106 14.81 10.71 11.48
C ALA A 106 14.45 9.26 11.88
N ASN A 107 13.16 8.95 12.06
CA ASN A 107 12.73 7.60 12.43
C ASN A 107 12.70 6.66 11.21
N TYR A 108 12.66 7.19 9.99
CA TYR A 108 12.57 6.39 8.78
C TYR A 108 13.95 6.18 8.15
N ASN A 109 14.32 4.92 7.89
CA ASN A 109 15.55 4.57 7.21
C ASN A 109 15.28 4.27 5.74
N PHE A 110 15.75 5.15 4.84
CA PHE A 110 15.59 5.02 3.39
C PHE A 110 16.37 3.86 2.76
N HIS A 111 17.41 3.35 3.42
CA HIS A 111 18.18 2.22 2.93
C HIS A 111 17.44 0.90 3.20
N THR A 112 17.01 0.69 4.44
CA THR A 112 16.26 -0.51 4.86
C THR A 112 14.76 -0.40 4.61
N LYS A 113 14.30 0.76 4.11
CA LYS A 113 12.89 1.11 3.89
C LYS A 113 12.00 0.89 5.11
N SER A 114 12.58 0.99 6.31
CA SER A 114 11.94 0.58 7.56
C SER A 114 11.82 1.73 8.55
N CYS A 115 10.85 1.62 9.44
CA CYS A 115 10.65 2.55 10.54
C CYS A 115 11.40 2.04 11.78
N ALA A 116 12.06 2.94 12.51
CA ALA A 116 12.69 2.60 13.77
C ALA A 116 11.69 1.95 14.73
N SER A 117 12.12 0.89 15.41
CA SER A 117 11.26 0.10 16.30
C SER A 117 10.66 0.99 17.39
N GLY A 118 9.34 0.86 17.60
CA GLY A 118 8.59 1.65 18.58
C GLY A 118 8.44 3.14 18.26
N LYS A 119 8.84 3.60 17.05
CA LYS A 119 8.70 5.00 16.61
C LYS A 119 7.61 5.16 15.55
N SER A 120 7.05 6.36 15.46
CA SER A 120 6.18 6.75 14.34
C SER A 120 7.03 7.36 13.24
N CYS A 121 6.88 6.85 12.02
CA CYS A 121 7.50 7.41 10.83
C CYS A 121 6.49 8.05 9.89
N LEU A 122 5.19 7.78 10.08
CA LEU A 122 4.18 8.09 9.07
C LEU A 122 3.90 9.59 8.95
N HIS A 123 4.19 10.40 9.97
CA HIS A 123 3.79 11.81 9.93
C HIS A 123 4.56 12.61 8.88
N GLU A 124 5.88 12.74 9.03
CA GLU A 124 6.69 13.48 8.05
C GLU A 124 6.76 12.74 6.71
N TYR A 125 6.89 11.41 6.75
CA TYR A 125 6.85 10.53 5.57
C TYR A 125 5.67 10.80 4.65
N THR A 126 4.46 10.98 5.20
CA THR A 126 3.26 11.29 4.42
C THR A 126 3.30 12.73 3.86
N VAL A 127 3.99 13.66 4.52
CA VAL A 127 4.16 15.04 4.05
C VAL A 127 5.14 15.11 2.88
N VAL A 128 6.25 14.37 2.93
CA VAL A 128 7.26 14.35 1.84
C VAL A 128 6.92 13.37 0.72
N ALA A 129 5.71 12.82 0.72
CA ALA A 129 5.21 11.88 -0.28
C ALA A 129 4.86 12.50 -1.66
N LYS A 130 4.28 11.70 -2.56
CA LYS A 130 3.74 12.14 -3.86
C LYS A 130 2.50 13.07 -3.81
N GLY A 131 2.05 13.47 -2.63
CA GLY A 131 0.90 14.37 -2.46
C GLY A 131 1.09 15.69 -3.19
N LYS A 132 0.00 16.23 -3.74
CA LYS A 132 -0.09 17.53 -4.45
C LYS A 132 -0.99 18.52 -3.72
N THR A 133 -1.99 18.01 -3.01
CA THR A 133 -2.87 18.81 -2.17
C THR A 133 -2.88 18.25 -0.76
N ALA A 134 -3.10 19.13 0.22
CA ALA A 134 -3.21 18.76 1.61
C ALA A 134 -4.41 19.46 2.26
N ALA A 135 -5.00 18.81 3.26
CA ALA A 135 -6.02 19.41 4.11
C ALA A 135 -5.86 18.87 5.52
N CYS A 136 -5.91 19.73 6.53
CA CYS A 136 -5.88 19.29 7.92
C CYS A 136 -7.11 19.79 8.68
N ALA A 137 -7.46 19.08 9.73
CA ALA A 137 -8.55 19.44 10.63
C ALA A 137 -8.17 19.16 12.07
N VAL A 138 -8.77 19.91 12.99
CA VAL A 138 -8.55 19.74 14.43
C VAL A 138 -9.87 19.84 15.18
N ASN A 139 -10.03 19.04 16.23
CA ASN A 139 -11.08 19.26 17.23
C ASN A 139 -10.59 18.86 18.62
N ARG A 140 -11.20 19.48 19.64
CA ARG A 140 -11.01 19.09 21.04
C ARG A 140 -12.01 17.99 21.41
N CYS A 141 -11.48 16.86 21.86
CA CYS A 141 -12.21 15.65 22.23
C CYS A 141 -11.91 15.30 23.70
N GLY A 142 -12.73 15.85 24.60
CA GLY A 142 -12.51 15.78 26.03
C GLY A 142 -11.23 16.52 26.45
N SER A 143 -10.30 15.79 27.08
CA SER A 143 -8.99 16.32 27.49
C SER A 143 -7.92 16.30 26.40
N THR A 144 -8.23 15.77 25.21
CA THR A 144 -7.29 15.61 24.10
C THR A 144 -7.69 16.45 22.89
N TYR A 145 -6.70 16.84 22.09
CA TYR A 145 -6.88 17.34 20.73
C TYR A 145 -6.62 16.23 19.74
N ARG A 146 -7.43 16.20 18.69
CA ARG A 146 -7.31 15.30 17.54
C ARG A 146 -6.96 16.14 16.32
N PHE A 147 -5.79 15.93 15.75
CA PHE A 147 -5.30 16.63 14.57
C PHE A 147 -5.09 15.63 13.43
N TYR A 148 -5.80 15.83 12.33
CA TYR A 148 -5.78 14.97 11.17
C TYR A 148 -5.22 15.76 9.98
N CYS A 149 -4.46 15.11 9.11
CA CYS A 149 -4.04 15.68 7.83
C CYS A 149 -4.17 14.66 6.71
N ASP A 150 -4.90 15.05 5.68
CA ASP A 150 -5.13 14.34 4.42
C ASP A 150 -4.21 14.87 3.31
N PHE A 151 -3.70 13.97 2.47
CA PHE A 151 -2.83 14.28 1.33
C PHE A 151 -3.31 13.54 0.08
N ASP A 152 -3.44 14.25 -1.04
CA ASP A 152 -3.91 13.71 -2.33
C ASP A 152 -2.95 14.09 -3.47
N PRO A 153 -2.51 13.14 -4.31
CA PRO A 153 -2.81 11.72 -4.26
C PRO A 153 -2.20 11.06 -3.02
N VAL A 154 -2.81 9.94 -2.63
CA VAL A 154 -2.35 9.09 -1.53
C VAL A 154 -0.83 8.90 -1.64
N GLY A 155 -0.12 9.13 -0.55
CA GLY A 155 1.32 8.90 -0.46
C GLY A 155 1.71 7.43 -0.61
N PRO A 156 3.01 7.13 -0.65
CA PRO A 156 3.50 5.76 -0.72
C PRO A 156 3.31 4.98 0.59
N TYR A 157 3.68 3.69 0.55
CA TYR A 157 3.33 2.68 1.52
C TYR A 157 4.46 2.35 2.51
N ARG A 158 4.11 1.94 3.73
CA ARG A 158 5.11 1.54 4.72
C ARG A 158 5.94 0.36 4.16
N GLY A 159 7.27 0.51 4.14
CA GLY A 159 8.15 -0.45 3.44
C GLY A 159 8.66 0.04 2.08
N VAL A 160 8.21 1.21 1.63
CA VAL A 160 8.61 1.82 0.34
C VAL A 160 9.05 3.27 0.58
N ASN A 161 9.97 3.75 -0.24
CA ASN A 161 10.49 5.12 -0.08
C ASN A 161 9.36 6.15 -0.24
N PRO A 162 9.34 7.21 0.59
CA PRO A 162 8.35 8.28 0.46
C PRO A 162 8.39 8.99 -0.91
N TYR A 163 9.54 8.92 -1.58
CA TYR A 163 9.76 9.44 -2.91
C TYR A 163 10.99 8.77 -3.54
N PRO A 164 11.14 8.80 -4.88
CA PRO A 164 12.33 8.28 -5.54
C PRO A 164 13.58 9.03 -5.11
N THR A 165 14.66 8.31 -4.85
CA THR A 165 15.96 8.88 -4.48
C THR A 165 17.01 8.48 -5.51
N PRO A 166 18.06 9.29 -5.74
CA PRO A 166 19.16 8.91 -6.61
C PRO A 166 19.72 7.55 -6.20
N THR A 167 19.87 6.64 -7.16
CA THR A 167 20.55 5.36 -6.91
C THR A 167 22.01 5.66 -6.56
N PRO A 168 22.57 5.09 -5.46
CA PRO A 168 24.00 5.20 -5.22
C PRO A 168 24.72 4.68 -6.46
N ASN A 169 25.60 5.50 -7.03
CA ASN A 169 26.38 5.10 -8.19
C ASN A 169 27.12 3.80 -7.84
N PRO A 170 26.97 2.69 -8.59
CA PRO A 170 27.70 1.47 -8.29
C PRO A 170 29.19 1.80 -8.31
N THR A 171 29.91 1.40 -7.26
CA THR A 171 31.38 1.42 -7.25
C THR A 171 31.86 0.75 -8.53
N PRO A 172 32.68 1.42 -9.37
CA PRO A 172 33.01 0.92 -10.69
C PRO A 172 33.65 -0.47 -10.58
N THR A 173 32.96 -1.46 -11.12
CA THR A 173 33.54 -2.78 -11.37
C THR A 173 34.47 -2.65 -12.59
N PRO A 174 35.68 -3.26 -12.60
CA PRO A 174 36.64 -3.07 -13.67
C PRO A 174 36.06 -3.46 -15.03
N THR A 175 36.09 -2.52 -15.98
CA THR A 175 35.62 -2.66 -17.35
C THR A 175 36.31 -3.84 -18.04
N GLN A 176 35.55 -4.86 -18.45
CA GLN A 176 35.95 -5.72 -19.55
C GLN A 176 35.48 -5.11 -20.87
N THR A 177 36.45 -4.87 -21.74
CA THR A 177 36.35 -4.30 -23.09
C THR A 177 35.30 -4.99 -23.95
N GLN A 178 34.28 -4.25 -24.40
CA GLN A 178 33.37 -4.71 -25.46
C GLN A 178 33.95 -4.45 -26.84
N THR A 179 33.83 -5.46 -27.70
CA THR A 179 34.17 -5.43 -29.13
C THR A 179 33.05 -4.76 -29.93
N ILE A 180 33.44 -3.86 -30.84
CA ILE A 180 32.57 -3.00 -31.64
C ILE A 180 32.03 -3.76 -32.87
N LYS A 181 30.75 -3.57 -33.22
CA LYS A 181 30.25 -3.78 -34.59
C LYS A 181 29.13 -2.77 -34.94
N PRO A 182 29.05 -2.26 -36.19
CA PRO A 182 28.60 -0.88 -36.43
C PRO A 182 27.13 -0.70 -36.85
N THR A 183 26.72 0.55 -36.69
CA THR A 183 25.53 1.28 -37.15
C THR A 183 25.33 1.26 -38.68
N PRO A 184 24.07 1.40 -39.14
CA PRO A 184 23.77 2.24 -40.31
C PRO A 184 22.75 3.36 -40.02
N THR A 185 23.22 4.57 -40.37
CA THR A 185 22.64 5.82 -40.90
C THR A 185 21.11 6.05 -40.98
N PRO A 186 20.65 7.30 -40.73
CA PRO A 186 19.23 7.69 -40.65
C PRO A 186 18.62 8.02 -42.03
N THR A 187 17.29 7.95 -42.14
CA THR A 187 16.53 8.50 -43.28
C THR A 187 15.42 9.43 -42.80
N GLN A 188 15.24 10.49 -43.58
CA GLN A 188 14.59 11.76 -43.29
C GLN A 188 13.05 11.73 -43.30
N THR A 189 12.49 12.75 -42.67
CA THR A 189 11.10 13.19 -42.59
C THR A 189 10.47 13.51 -43.96
N GLN A 190 9.16 13.27 -44.10
CA GLN A 190 8.29 13.99 -45.04
C GLN A 190 6.95 14.36 -44.41
N THR A 191 6.41 15.49 -44.86
CA THR A 191 5.34 16.29 -44.27
C THR A 191 4.00 16.17 -45.01
N THR A 192 2.92 16.27 -44.23
CA THR A 192 1.60 16.92 -44.46
C THR A 192 0.38 16.21 -45.10
N LYS A 193 -0.76 16.52 -44.43
CA LYS A 193 -2.16 16.76 -44.88
C LYS A 193 -3.21 15.62 -44.73
N PRO A 194 -4.52 15.93 -44.60
CA PRO A 194 -5.34 15.53 -43.45
C PRO A 194 -6.61 14.73 -43.78
N THR A 195 -7.34 14.33 -42.72
CA THR A 195 -8.78 13.94 -42.69
C THR A 195 -9.08 12.49 -43.12
N PRO A 196 -10.11 11.76 -42.62
CA PRO A 196 -11.19 12.12 -41.68
C PRO A 196 -11.28 11.24 -40.41
N THR A 197 -12.08 11.70 -39.45
CA THR A 197 -12.75 10.87 -38.45
C THR A 197 -13.76 9.92 -39.12
N PRO A 198 -13.80 8.63 -38.76
CA PRO A 198 -15.02 7.84 -38.85
C PRO A 198 -15.50 7.39 -37.47
N THR A 199 -16.67 7.91 -37.12
CA THR A 199 -17.84 7.23 -36.54
C THR A 199 -17.60 5.95 -35.73
N GLN A 200 -18.00 6.02 -34.44
CA GLN A 200 -18.22 4.86 -33.58
C GLN A 200 -19.27 3.93 -34.19
N THR A 201 -18.83 2.80 -34.70
CA THR A 201 -19.70 1.64 -34.94
C THR A 201 -19.65 0.77 -33.68
N GLN A 202 -20.77 0.68 -32.96
CA GLN A 202 -20.98 -0.34 -31.92
C GLN A 202 -20.98 -1.71 -32.60
N THR A 203 -19.83 -2.37 -32.60
CA THR A 203 -19.74 -3.81 -32.88
C THR A 203 -19.88 -4.52 -31.54
N THR A 204 -20.98 -5.25 -31.36
CA THR A 204 -21.18 -6.17 -30.24
C THR A 204 -20.08 -7.23 -30.25
N SER A 205 -19.07 -7.02 -29.41
CA SER A 205 -17.96 -7.97 -29.22
C SER A 205 -18.48 -9.31 -28.69
N PRO A 206 -17.93 -10.44 -29.16
CA PRO A 206 -18.21 -11.75 -28.59
C PRO A 206 -17.87 -11.74 -27.10
N LYS A 207 -18.72 -12.37 -26.29
CA LYS A 207 -18.61 -12.43 -24.83
C LYS A 207 -17.23 -13.04 -24.45
N SER A 208 -16.28 -12.17 -24.11
CA SER A 208 -14.94 -12.56 -23.66
C SER A 208 -15.01 -13.48 -22.44
N LYS A 209 -14.14 -14.49 -22.37
CA LYS A 209 -14.03 -15.37 -21.20
C LYS A 209 -13.30 -14.63 -20.08
N THR A 210 -14.05 -13.96 -19.22
CA THR A 210 -13.53 -13.36 -17.98
C THR A 210 -13.68 -14.35 -16.81
N ILE A 211 -12.58 -14.62 -16.10
CA ILE A 211 -12.57 -15.35 -14.82
C ILE A 211 -12.39 -14.33 -13.71
N ASN A 212 -13.26 -14.33 -12.70
CA ASN A 212 -13.16 -13.42 -11.56
C ASN A 212 -13.67 -14.09 -10.28
N TRP A 213 -12.77 -14.29 -9.30
CA TRP A 213 -13.06 -14.86 -7.98
C TRP A 213 -13.11 -13.83 -6.85
N GLN A 214 -13.13 -12.53 -7.17
CA GLN A 214 -13.16 -11.46 -6.16
C GLN A 214 -14.37 -11.61 -5.22
N SER A 215 -15.54 -11.99 -5.73
CA SER A 215 -16.74 -12.24 -4.90
C SER A 215 -16.67 -13.49 -4.02
N LYS A 216 -15.66 -14.33 -4.21
CA LYS A 216 -15.36 -15.51 -3.38
C LYS A 216 -14.12 -15.31 -2.52
N SER A 217 -13.43 -14.18 -2.69
CA SER A 217 -12.26 -13.82 -1.90
C SER A 217 -12.71 -13.12 -0.62
N THR A 218 -12.04 -13.44 0.48
CA THR A 218 -12.19 -12.73 1.76
C THR A 218 -11.77 -11.25 1.61
N PRO A 219 -12.08 -10.38 2.58
CA PRO A 219 -11.61 -9.00 2.57
C PRO A 219 -10.09 -8.89 2.43
N VAL A 220 -9.62 -7.78 1.87
CA VAL A 220 -8.18 -7.50 1.75
C VAL A 220 -7.59 -7.23 3.13
N ARG A 221 -6.44 -7.86 3.41
CA ARG A 221 -5.70 -7.75 4.67
C ARG A 221 -4.46 -6.88 4.53
N ASP A 222 -3.80 -6.60 5.64
CA ASP A 222 -2.61 -5.76 5.72
C ASP A 222 -1.47 -6.49 6.44
N GLN A 223 -0.44 -6.87 5.70
CA GLN A 223 0.74 -7.52 6.27
C GLN A 223 1.63 -6.58 7.09
N GLY A 224 1.41 -5.27 6.99
CA GLY A 224 2.21 -4.25 7.67
C GLY A 224 3.69 -4.31 7.28
N GLN A 225 4.59 -4.21 8.27
CA GLN A 225 6.05 -4.16 8.05
C GLN A 225 6.73 -5.53 8.07
N CYS A 226 5.96 -6.60 8.11
CA CYS A 226 6.48 -7.95 8.13
C CYS A 226 6.54 -8.48 6.70
N GLY A 227 7.66 -9.10 6.30
CA GLY A 227 7.79 -9.83 5.03
C GLY A 227 7.02 -11.16 5.03
N SER A 228 5.75 -11.12 5.44
CA SER A 228 4.83 -12.24 5.59
C SER A 228 3.87 -12.39 4.40
N CYS A 229 4.11 -11.69 3.28
CA CYS A 229 3.28 -11.76 2.08
C CYS A 229 2.98 -13.20 1.62
N TYR A 230 3.94 -14.12 1.79
CA TYR A 230 3.76 -15.53 1.47
C TYR A 230 2.71 -16.24 2.35
N ILE A 231 2.55 -15.80 3.61
CA ILE A 231 1.51 -16.28 4.54
C ILE A 231 0.16 -15.74 4.07
N PHE A 232 0.05 -14.43 3.85
CA PHE A 232 -1.18 -13.81 3.36
C PHE A 232 -1.63 -14.37 2.02
N ALA A 233 -0.71 -14.59 1.07
CA ALA A 233 -1.02 -15.16 -0.23
C ALA A 233 -1.53 -16.62 -0.12
N ALA A 234 -0.92 -17.41 0.77
CA ALA A 234 -1.37 -18.77 1.05
C ALA A 234 -2.74 -18.79 1.73
N PHE A 235 -2.96 -17.92 2.72
CA PHE A 235 -4.22 -17.89 3.46
C PHE A 235 -5.35 -17.33 2.62
N ALA A 236 -5.16 -16.23 1.90
CA ALA A 236 -6.16 -15.74 0.95
C ALA A 236 -6.49 -16.76 -0.16
N ASN A 237 -5.51 -17.57 -0.60
CA ASN A 237 -5.78 -18.71 -1.49
C ASN A 237 -6.67 -19.76 -0.82
N SER A 238 -6.31 -20.16 0.39
CA SER A 238 -7.02 -21.17 1.16
C SER A 238 -8.44 -20.73 1.50
N GLU A 239 -8.63 -19.53 2.04
CA GLU A 239 -9.95 -19.01 2.41
C GLU A 239 -10.88 -18.94 1.20
N ALA A 240 -10.41 -18.40 0.07
CA ALA A 240 -11.24 -18.27 -1.11
C ALA A 240 -11.66 -19.64 -1.67
N ARG A 241 -10.75 -20.62 -1.64
CA ARG A 241 -11.06 -22.00 -2.06
C ARG A 241 -11.99 -22.72 -1.07
N TYR A 242 -11.87 -22.42 0.22
CA TYR A 242 -12.81 -22.91 1.24
C TYR A 242 -14.21 -22.33 1.00
N VAL A 243 -14.31 -21.03 0.72
CA VAL A 243 -15.57 -20.35 0.35
C VAL A 243 -16.17 -20.96 -0.92
N ILE A 244 -15.37 -21.24 -1.95
CA ILE A 244 -15.82 -21.91 -3.18
C ILE A 244 -16.37 -23.31 -2.89
N LYS A 245 -15.64 -24.10 -2.07
CA LYS A 245 -15.99 -25.48 -1.75
C LYS A 245 -17.27 -25.59 -0.93
N THR A 246 -17.42 -24.73 0.07
CA THR A 246 -18.45 -24.86 1.10
C THR A 246 -19.66 -23.95 0.88
N GLY A 247 -19.51 -22.89 0.08
CA GLY A 247 -20.51 -21.84 -0.02
C GLY A 247 -20.55 -20.90 1.20
N ALA A 248 -19.55 -20.95 2.09
CA ALA A 248 -19.44 -20.04 3.23
C ALA A 248 -19.44 -18.56 2.80
N ASN A 249 -19.88 -17.68 3.70
CA ASN A 249 -19.80 -16.24 3.46
C ASN A 249 -18.33 -15.78 3.53
N PRO A 250 -17.76 -15.19 2.46
CA PRO A 250 -16.37 -14.70 2.47
C PRO A 250 -16.10 -13.65 3.55
N GLU A 251 -17.12 -12.93 4.04
CA GLU A 251 -16.96 -11.96 5.14
C GLU A 251 -16.75 -12.62 6.52
N THR A 252 -16.96 -13.94 6.62
CA THR A 252 -16.90 -14.69 7.90
C THR A 252 -15.72 -15.65 8.00
N VAL A 253 -15.00 -15.87 6.89
CA VAL A 253 -13.83 -16.74 6.84
C VAL A 253 -12.60 -15.86 7.06
N ASP A 254 -11.82 -16.18 8.10
CA ASP A 254 -10.65 -15.39 8.49
C ASP A 254 -9.62 -16.28 9.21
N PHE A 255 -8.57 -16.69 8.49
CA PHE A 255 -7.51 -17.55 9.00
C PHE A 255 -6.38 -16.72 9.60
N SER A 256 -5.76 -17.21 10.68
CA SER A 256 -4.80 -16.40 11.44
C SER A 256 -3.41 -16.31 10.80
N GLU A 257 -3.11 -15.24 10.05
CA GLU A 257 -1.75 -15.06 9.54
C GLU A 257 -0.71 -14.95 10.67
N GLN A 258 -1.13 -14.54 11.88
CA GLN A 258 -0.24 -14.53 13.05
C GLN A 258 0.16 -15.94 13.48
N GLU A 259 -0.75 -16.90 13.43
CA GLU A 259 -0.43 -18.31 13.70
C GLU A 259 0.58 -18.82 12.66
N GLY A 260 0.39 -18.46 11.39
CA GLY A 260 1.37 -18.73 10.34
C GLY A 260 2.73 -18.10 10.63
N LEU A 261 2.73 -16.83 11.04
CA LEU A 261 3.95 -16.08 11.35
C LEU A 261 4.71 -16.69 12.54
N ASN A 262 3.99 -17.13 13.56
CA ASN A 262 4.58 -17.75 14.74
C ASN A 262 5.22 -19.10 14.42
N CYS A 263 4.60 -19.90 13.54
CA CYS A 263 4.94 -21.31 13.31
C CYS A 263 5.85 -21.58 12.11
N ILE A 264 6.17 -20.56 11.31
CA ILE A 264 7.05 -20.72 10.14
C ILE A 264 8.42 -20.13 10.43
N SER A 265 9.46 -20.95 10.24
CA SER A 265 10.85 -20.50 10.29
C SER A 265 11.09 -19.48 9.17
N GLY A 266 11.65 -18.32 9.53
CA GLY A 266 11.84 -17.18 8.64
C GLY A 266 10.90 -16.02 8.94
N GLY A 267 9.67 -16.30 9.40
CA GLY A 267 8.71 -15.28 9.85
C GLY A 267 8.58 -14.09 8.91
N CYS A 268 9.00 -12.91 9.38
CA CYS A 268 8.99 -11.66 8.61
C CYS A 268 10.12 -11.49 7.59
N ASN A 269 11.03 -12.46 7.46
CA ASN A 269 12.16 -12.40 6.52
C ASN A 269 11.84 -13.04 5.15
N GLY A 270 10.57 -13.34 4.88
CA GLY A 270 10.12 -13.97 3.65
C GLY A 270 9.99 -15.48 3.74
N GLY A 271 9.39 -16.05 2.69
CA GLY A 271 9.06 -17.46 2.60
C GLY A 271 8.27 -17.76 1.33
N TRP A 272 7.78 -18.98 1.22
CA TRP A 272 6.98 -19.44 0.08
C TRP A 272 5.58 -19.87 0.54
N PRO A 273 4.52 -19.64 -0.25
CA PRO A 273 3.18 -20.12 0.09
C PRO A 273 3.13 -21.63 0.38
N THR A 274 3.95 -22.42 -0.32
CA THR A 274 4.05 -23.86 -0.10
C THR A 274 4.59 -24.24 1.29
N THR A 275 5.45 -23.41 1.89
CA THR A 275 5.91 -23.60 3.27
C THR A 275 4.73 -23.51 4.23
N VAL A 276 3.80 -22.57 3.99
CA VAL A 276 2.59 -22.40 4.80
C VAL A 276 1.70 -23.63 4.71
N TYR A 277 1.46 -24.13 3.49
CA TYR A 277 0.67 -25.35 3.30
C TYR A 277 1.31 -26.56 3.99
N ASN A 278 2.64 -26.69 3.93
CA ASN A 278 3.32 -27.79 4.63
C ASN A 278 3.19 -27.68 6.15
N THR A 279 3.36 -26.48 6.71
CA THR A 279 3.27 -26.24 8.17
C THR A 279 1.89 -26.56 8.75
N PHE A 280 0.82 -26.37 7.98
CA PHE A 280 -0.56 -26.59 8.44
C PHE A 280 -1.22 -27.85 7.87
N LYS A 281 -0.47 -28.70 7.17
CA LYS A 281 -1.02 -29.90 6.51
C LYS A 281 -1.73 -30.85 7.47
N THR A 282 -1.22 -30.99 8.69
CA THR A 282 -1.78 -31.90 9.70
C THR A 282 -2.75 -31.21 10.66
N THR A 283 -2.51 -29.93 10.98
CA THR A 283 -3.26 -29.19 12.00
C THR A 283 -4.41 -28.39 11.43
N GLY A 284 -4.40 -28.05 10.14
CA GLY A 284 -5.35 -27.11 9.53
C GLY A 284 -5.16 -25.68 10.05
N TYR A 285 -5.96 -24.74 9.54
CA TYR A 285 -5.85 -23.31 9.89
C TYR A 285 -6.73 -22.93 11.07
N GLY A 286 -6.18 -22.22 12.06
CA GLY A 286 -6.94 -21.58 13.12
C GLY A 286 -7.52 -20.22 12.71
N PRO A 287 -8.49 -19.69 13.46
CA PRO A 287 -9.15 -18.43 13.12
C PRO A 287 -8.35 -17.21 13.58
N GLU A 288 -8.38 -16.13 12.80
CA GLU A 288 -7.73 -14.84 13.12
C GLU A 288 -8.19 -14.27 14.47
N SER A 289 -9.44 -14.53 14.86
CA SER A 289 -9.97 -14.11 16.16
C SER A 289 -9.22 -14.69 17.37
N ALA A 290 -8.56 -15.85 17.21
CA ALA A 290 -7.82 -16.52 18.29
C ALA A 290 -6.37 -16.02 18.40
N ASN A 291 -5.78 -15.56 17.31
CA ASN A 291 -4.41 -15.05 17.29
C ASN A 291 -4.33 -13.90 16.29
N LYS A 292 -4.58 -12.68 16.76
CA LYS A 292 -4.65 -11.50 15.90
C LYS A 292 -3.29 -11.12 15.34
N TYR A 293 -3.28 -10.70 14.08
CA TYR A 293 -2.09 -10.25 13.41
C TYR A 293 -1.47 -8.99 14.04
N THR A 294 -0.21 -9.13 14.43
CA THR A 294 0.64 -8.08 15.00
C THR A 294 1.88 -7.80 14.15
N GLY A 295 2.18 -8.68 13.18
CA GLY A 295 3.38 -8.57 12.35
C GLY A 295 4.69 -8.79 13.11
N VAL A 296 4.63 -9.37 14.32
CA VAL A 296 5.79 -9.73 15.12
C VAL A 296 5.73 -11.22 15.40
N GLN A 297 6.79 -11.95 15.08
CA GLN A 297 6.86 -13.38 15.35
C GLN A 297 6.98 -13.63 16.87
N THR A 298 6.09 -14.49 17.38
CA THR A 298 6.07 -14.94 18.78
C THR A 298 6.03 -16.47 18.83
N THR A 299 5.73 -17.02 20.00
CA THR A 299 5.65 -18.47 20.21
C THR A 299 4.62 -19.14 19.31
N CYS A 300 5.03 -20.22 18.63
CA CYS A 300 4.13 -21.06 17.86
C CYS A 300 3.16 -21.83 18.77
N THR A 301 1.86 -21.66 18.52
CA THR A 301 0.79 -22.47 19.12
C THR A 301 -0.24 -22.79 18.04
N GLN A 302 -0.55 -24.08 17.85
CA GLN A 302 -1.50 -24.55 16.83
C GLN A 302 -2.70 -25.30 17.45
N THR A 303 -3.28 -24.70 18.50
CA THR A 303 -4.32 -25.36 19.32
C THR A 303 -5.68 -24.67 19.25
N ALA A 304 -5.76 -23.45 18.70
CA ALA A 304 -7.02 -22.72 18.58
C ALA A 304 -8.01 -23.46 17.67
N THR A 305 -9.30 -23.44 18.05
CA THR A 305 -10.42 -24.07 17.33
C THR A 305 -11.51 -23.03 17.00
N PRO A 306 -12.39 -23.28 15.99
CA PRO A 306 -12.37 -24.39 15.05
C PRO A 306 -11.17 -24.33 14.09
N ARG A 307 -10.76 -25.47 13.54
CA ARG A 307 -9.68 -25.53 12.54
C ARG A 307 -10.20 -26.01 11.19
N VAL A 308 -9.71 -25.41 10.12
CA VAL A 308 -10.06 -25.80 8.75
C VAL A 308 -8.95 -26.66 8.16
N SER A 309 -9.23 -27.95 7.99
CA SER A 309 -8.32 -28.90 7.34
C SER A 309 -8.45 -28.87 5.82
N PHE A 310 -7.40 -29.32 5.14
CA PHE A 310 -7.33 -29.47 3.69
C PHE A 310 -6.60 -30.76 3.33
N THR A 311 -6.76 -31.25 2.10
CA THR A 311 -6.22 -32.56 1.67
C THR A 311 -4.81 -32.46 1.11
N GLY A 312 -4.43 -31.30 0.56
CA GLY A 312 -3.09 -31.02 0.07
C GLY A 312 -3.03 -29.73 -0.75
N PHE A 313 -1.96 -29.54 -1.51
CA PHE A 313 -1.85 -28.44 -2.48
C PHE A 313 -1.27 -28.96 -3.79
N THR A 314 -1.56 -28.24 -4.87
CA THR A 314 -1.05 -28.51 -6.22
C THR A 314 -0.15 -27.35 -6.65
N GLN A 315 0.95 -27.66 -7.34
CA GLN A 315 1.77 -26.64 -8.02
C GLN A 315 1.45 -26.63 -9.52
N THR A 316 1.32 -25.44 -10.09
CA THR A 316 1.05 -25.28 -11.53
C THR A 316 2.35 -25.41 -12.33
N ALA A 317 2.21 -25.77 -13.61
CA ALA A 317 3.28 -25.50 -14.56
C ALA A 317 3.53 -23.99 -14.68
N LYS A 318 4.75 -23.63 -15.08
CA LYS A 318 5.27 -22.26 -15.16
C LYS A 318 4.92 -21.58 -16.49
N ASN A 319 3.64 -21.57 -16.84
CA ASN A 319 3.16 -20.94 -18.06
C ASN A 319 1.75 -20.36 -17.90
N LYS A 320 1.40 -19.44 -18.80
CA LYS A 320 0.13 -18.70 -18.79
C LYS A 320 -1.08 -19.64 -18.86
N ASP A 321 -1.07 -20.62 -19.75
CA ASP A 321 -2.19 -21.55 -19.95
C ASP A 321 -2.47 -22.37 -18.70
N ALA A 322 -1.44 -22.81 -17.97
CA ALA A 322 -1.58 -23.54 -16.72
C ALA A 322 -2.21 -22.68 -15.62
N LEU A 323 -1.89 -21.38 -15.54
CA LEU A 323 -2.54 -20.48 -14.60
C LEU A 323 -4.01 -20.24 -14.98
N ILE A 324 -4.31 -20.02 -16.26
CA ILE A 324 -5.70 -19.86 -16.74
C ILE A 324 -6.53 -21.13 -16.48
N ALA A 325 -5.94 -22.32 -16.72
CA ALA A 325 -6.58 -23.60 -16.45
C ALA A 325 -6.84 -23.80 -14.95
N ALA A 326 -5.85 -23.52 -14.09
CA ALA A 326 -6.01 -23.62 -12.65
C ALA A 326 -7.04 -22.61 -12.10
N LEU A 327 -7.10 -21.40 -12.67
CA LEU A 327 -8.08 -20.38 -12.33
C LEU A 327 -9.52 -20.80 -12.61
N GLN A 328 -9.78 -21.79 -13.48
CA GLN A 328 -11.14 -22.32 -13.67
C GLN A 328 -11.74 -22.92 -12.38
N THR A 329 -10.89 -23.28 -11.41
CA THR A 329 -11.32 -23.95 -10.17
C THR A 329 -11.20 -23.07 -8.92
N GLY A 330 -10.61 -21.89 -9.03
CA GLY A 330 -10.43 -20.96 -7.92
C GLY A 330 -9.10 -20.20 -7.95
N PRO A 331 -8.88 -19.29 -7.00
CA PRO A 331 -7.65 -18.50 -6.91
C PRO A 331 -6.37 -19.33 -6.78
N ILE A 332 -5.22 -18.70 -7.02
CA ILE A 332 -3.89 -19.32 -6.98
C ILE A 332 -2.94 -18.41 -6.20
N ALA A 333 -2.15 -18.94 -5.27
CA ALA A 333 -1.04 -18.20 -4.69
C ALA A 333 0.12 -18.15 -5.69
N ILE A 334 0.56 -16.95 -6.04
CA ILE A 334 1.62 -16.68 -7.02
C ILE A 334 2.72 -15.85 -6.36
N SER A 335 3.89 -15.83 -6.99
CA SER A 335 4.98 -14.91 -6.65
C SER A 335 5.29 -14.04 -7.86
N LEU A 336 5.64 -12.78 -7.62
CA LEU A 336 6.01 -11.81 -8.65
C LEU A 336 7.08 -10.86 -8.14
N LEU A 337 7.62 -10.05 -9.06
CA LEU A 337 8.39 -8.88 -8.68
C LEU A 337 7.45 -7.66 -8.51
N ALA A 338 7.42 -7.12 -7.30
CA ALA A 338 6.89 -5.80 -7.01
C ALA A 338 8.04 -4.79 -7.06
N ASP A 339 8.10 -4.03 -8.15
CA ASP A 339 9.00 -2.88 -8.32
C ASP A 339 8.35 -1.59 -7.77
N ASP A 340 8.99 -0.45 -7.97
CA ASP A 340 8.49 0.83 -7.44
C ASP A 340 7.18 1.27 -8.12
N GLY A 341 6.98 0.90 -9.39
CA GLY A 341 5.72 1.14 -10.09
C GLY A 341 4.58 0.28 -9.53
N PHE A 342 4.85 -0.99 -9.22
CA PHE A 342 3.89 -1.89 -8.57
C PHE A 342 3.53 -1.37 -7.18
N GLN A 343 4.53 -0.97 -6.39
CA GLN A 343 4.33 -0.39 -5.05
C GLN A 343 3.48 0.89 -5.11
N SER A 344 3.61 1.69 -6.16
CA SER A 344 2.87 2.96 -6.31
C SER A 344 1.56 2.85 -7.11
N TYR A 345 1.22 1.64 -7.58
CA TYR A 345 0.04 1.36 -8.39
C TYR A 345 -1.25 1.82 -7.70
N SER A 346 -2.14 2.42 -8.49
CA SER A 346 -3.45 2.90 -8.04
C SER A 346 -4.60 2.50 -8.97
N SER A 347 -4.36 2.36 -10.27
CA SER A 347 -5.39 1.98 -11.24
C SER A 347 -4.79 1.61 -12.60
N GLY A 348 -5.65 1.16 -13.53
CA GLY A 348 -5.24 0.77 -14.89
C GLY A 348 -4.66 -0.63 -14.95
N ILE A 349 -4.09 -1.01 -16.10
CA ILE A 349 -3.38 -2.28 -16.27
C ILE A 349 -1.89 -2.01 -16.09
N TYR A 350 -1.33 -2.52 -15.00
CA TYR A 350 0.09 -2.36 -14.72
C TYR A 350 0.93 -3.26 -15.63
N ASN A 351 2.09 -2.76 -16.03
CA ASN A 351 3.08 -3.50 -16.79
C ASN A 351 4.45 -3.14 -16.22
N CYS A 352 5.18 -4.14 -15.70
CA CYS A 352 6.55 -3.91 -15.26
C CYS A 352 7.37 -3.36 -16.44
N PRO A 353 8.14 -2.27 -16.25
CA PRO A 353 8.82 -1.58 -17.34
C PRO A 353 9.95 -2.40 -17.95
N THR A 354 10.50 -3.36 -17.19
CA THR A 354 11.56 -4.27 -17.62
C THR A 354 11.21 -5.70 -17.33
N LYS A 355 11.80 -6.64 -18.09
CA LYS A 355 11.68 -8.06 -17.82
C LYS A 355 12.57 -8.47 -16.65
N TYR A 356 11.95 -8.81 -15.53
CA TYR A 356 12.63 -9.28 -14.33
C TYR A 356 12.80 -10.81 -14.34
N THR A 357 13.78 -11.30 -13.58
CA THR A 357 14.10 -12.74 -13.45
C THR A 357 14.02 -13.24 -12.01
N SER A 358 13.91 -12.34 -11.04
CA SER A 358 13.67 -12.63 -9.63
C SER A 358 12.23 -12.30 -9.22
N VAL A 359 11.81 -12.75 -8.05
CA VAL A 359 10.54 -12.40 -7.39
C VAL A 359 10.86 -11.93 -5.97
N ASN A 360 10.04 -11.03 -5.43
CA ASN A 360 10.21 -10.50 -4.08
C ASN A 360 8.89 -10.39 -3.29
N HIS A 361 7.75 -10.71 -3.92
CA HIS A 361 6.44 -10.55 -3.31
C HIS A 361 5.51 -11.70 -3.68
N ALA A 362 4.68 -12.13 -2.74
CA ALA A 362 3.69 -13.17 -2.93
C ALA A 362 2.29 -12.58 -2.78
N VAL A 363 1.39 -12.97 -3.69
CA VAL A 363 0.03 -12.43 -3.82
C VAL A 363 -0.91 -13.53 -4.30
N THR A 364 -2.21 -13.27 -4.33
CA THR A 364 -3.20 -14.25 -4.79
C THR A 364 -3.78 -13.84 -6.14
N LEU A 365 -3.53 -14.63 -7.18
CA LEU A 365 -4.15 -14.48 -8.49
C LEU A 365 -5.62 -14.94 -8.39
N THR A 366 -6.56 -14.01 -8.63
CA THR A 366 -8.00 -14.21 -8.45
C THR A 366 -8.79 -14.17 -9.76
N GLY A 367 -8.16 -13.84 -10.88
CA GLY A 367 -8.86 -13.79 -12.15
C GLY A 367 -7.97 -13.52 -13.35
N TYR A 368 -8.61 -13.59 -14.52
CA TYR A 368 -8.03 -13.32 -15.82
C TYR A 368 -9.12 -12.71 -16.71
N ASP A 369 -8.78 -11.61 -17.38
CA ASP A 369 -9.64 -10.94 -18.34
C ASP A 369 -9.03 -11.09 -19.74
N GLU A 370 -9.68 -11.89 -20.58
CA GLU A 370 -9.23 -12.15 -21.95
C GLU A 370 -9.37 -10.91 -22.86
N ALA A 371 -10.35 -10.03 -22.61
CA ALA A 371 -10.58 -8.85 -23.44
C ALA A 371 -9.43 -7.85 -23.34
N THR A 372 -8.84 -7.72 -22.15
CA THR A 372 -7.72 -6.81 -21.88
C THR A 372 -6.39 -7.52 -21.71
N ASP A 373 -6.38 -8.84 -21.90
CA ASP A 373 -5.26 -9.74 -21.63
C ASP A 373 -4.53 -9.40 -20.31
N SER A 374 -5.26 -9.50 -19.19
CA SER A 374 -4.76 -9.08 -17.88
C SER A 374 -5.16 -10.01 -16.73
N TRP A 375 -4.24 -10.17 -15.79
CA TRP A 375 -4.44 -10.82 -14.49
C TRP A 375 -5.17 -9.90 -13.51
N LEU A 376 -6.07 -10.46 -12.70
CA LEU A 376 -6.63 -9.80 -11.52
C LEU A 376 -6.01 -10.42 -10.26
N ILE A 377 -5.35 -9.61 -9.45
CA ILE A 377 -4.53 -10.10 -8.33
C ILE A 377 -4.94 -9.38 -7.04
N LYS A 378 -5.24 -10.16 -5.98
CA LYS A 378 -5.46 -9.69 -4.61
C LYS A 378 -4.12 -9.51 -3.92
N ASN A 379 -3.88 -8.33 -3.35
CA ASN A 379 -2.68 -8.04 -2.57
C ASN A 379 -2.97 -8.09 -1.06
N SER A 380 -1.93 -7.93 -0.24
CA SER A 380 -1.95 -7.92 1.23
C SER A 380 -1.44 -6.60 1.81
N TRP A 381 -1.64 -5.49 1.07
CA TRP A 381 -1.25 -4.13 1.48
C TRP A 381 -2.48 -3.26 1.71
N ASN A 382 -3.53 -3.87 2.28
CA ASN A 382 -4.79 -3.24 2.63
C ASN A 382 -5.54 -2.70 1.39
N THR A 383 -6.78 -2.24 1.58
CA THR A 383 -7.68 -1.82 0.50
C THR A 383 -7.26 -0.51 -0.16
N TRP A 384 -6.38 0.26 0.47
CA TRP A 384 -5.91 1.53 -0.07
C TRP A 384 -4.87 1.40 -1.19
N TRP A 385 -4.26 0.23 -1.31
CA TRP A 385 -3.34 -0.07 -2.39
C TRP A 385 -4.09 -0.50 -3.66
N GLY A 386 -3.73 0.05 -4.81
CA GLY A 386 -4.32 -0.32 -6.09
C GLY A 386 -5.83 -0.02 -6.18
N ILE A 387 -6.56 -0.93 -6.80
CA ILE A 387 -8.02 -0.87 -6.97
C ILE A 387 -8.64 -1.69 -5.83
N ASP A 388 -8.96 -1.05 -4.71
CA ASP A 388 -9.56 -1.69 -3.52
C ASP A 388 -8.72 -2.86 -2.97
N GLY A 389 -7.38 -2.76 -3.02
CA GLY A 389 -6.45 -3.82 -2.62
C GLY A 389 -6.08 -4.81 -3.72
N TYR A 390 -6.53 -4.57 -4.95
CA TYR A 390 -6.25 -5.40 -6.12
C TYR A 390 -5.43 -4.67 -7.16
N ILE A 391 -4.81 -5.44 -8.06
CA ILE A 391 -4.15 -4.93 -9.25
C ILE A 391 -4.64 -5.68 -10.49
N LYS A 392 -4.83 -4.93 -11.58
CA LYS A 392 -4.83 -5.51 -12.92
C LYS A 392 -3.41 -5.46 -13.46
N LEU A 393 -2.83 -6.61 -13.75
CA LEU A 393 -1.49 -6.72 -14.31
C LEU A 393 -1.58 -7.29 -15.73
N THR A 394 -0.81 -6.76 -16.68
CA THR A 394 -0.80 -7.32 -18.03
C THR A 394 -0.39 -8.79 -18.02
N ALA A 395 -1.08 -9.59 -18.83
CA ALA A 395 -0.76 -10.98 -19.14
C ALA A 395 -0.23 -11.15 -20.57
N ALA A 396 -0.06 -10.03 -21.31
CA ALA A 396 0.52 -10.01 -22.66
C ALA A 396 2.04 -10.24 -22.67
N ASN A 397 2.69 -10.07 -21.52
CA ASN A 397 4.08 -10.40 -21.27
C ASN A 397 4.24 -10.94 -19.83
N ASP A 398 5.47 -11.34 -19.48
CA ASP A 398 5.82 -11.79 -18.12
C ASP A 398 6.91 -10.90 -17.50
N ASN A 399 6.79 -9.58 -17.66
CA ASN A 399 7.83 -8.67 -17.19
C ASN A 399 7.97 -8.67 -15.67
N CYS A 400 6.88 -8.84 -14.92
CA CYS A 400 6.90 -8.98 -13.46
C CYS A 400 7.25 -10.41 -12.98
N ASN A 401 7.62 -11.32 -13.88
CA ASN A 401 8.11 -12.67 -13.57
C ASN A 401 7.14 -13.55 -12.76
N ILE A 402 5.84 -13.52 -13.10
CA ILE A 402 4.83 -14.41 -12.51
C ILE A 402 5.10 -15.86 -12.92
N LEU A 403 5.62 -16.08 -14.13
CA LEU A 403 5.86 -17.42 -14.68
C LEU A 403 7.26 -17.96 -14.36
N GLY A 404 8.09 -17.23 -13.61
CA GLY A 404 9.44 -17.69 -13.24
C GLY A 404 9.45 -18.83 -12.23
N TYR A 405 8.43 -18.89 -11.36
CA TYR A 405 8.33 -19.86 -10.27
C TYR A 405 6.99 -20.60 -10.31
N ALA A 406 6.97 -21.81 -9.75
CA ALA A 406 5.75 -22.60 -9.73
C ALA A 406 4.74 -21.95 -8.77
N SER A 407 3.57 -21.61 -9.29
CA SER A 407 2.46 -21.13 -8.47
C SER A 407 1.77 -22.30 -7.78
N SER A 408 0.97 -22.04 -6.76
CA SER A 408 0.38 -23.11 -5.96
C SER A 408 -1.02 -22.79 -5.47
N TYR A 409 -1.84 -23.81 -5.29
CA TYR A 409 -3.18 -23.66 -4.74
C TYR A 409 -3.58 -24.86 -3.89
N ILE A 410 -4.43 -24.62 -2.90
CA ILE A 410 -4.87 -25.66 -1.98
C ILE A 410 -6.02 -26.50 -2.53
N ASN A 411 -6.12 -27.75 -2.04
CA ASN A 411 -7.17 -28.71 -2.37
C ASN A 411 -7.99 -29.01 -1.11
N TYR A 412 -9.31 -28.79 -1.18
CA TYR A 412 -10.27 -29.09 -0.11
C TYR A 412 -11.12 -30.32 -0.39
#